data_AF-A0A950U991-F1
#
_entry.id   AF-A0A950U991-F1
#
_cell.length_a   1.000
_cell.length_b   1.000
_cell.length_c   1.000
_cell.angle_alpha   90.00
_cell.angle_beta   90.00
_cell.angle_gamma   90.00
#
_symmetry.space_group_name_H-M   'P 1'
#
loop_
_entity.id
_entity.type
_entity.pdbx_description
1 polymer ?
#
loop_
_entity_poly.entity_id
_entity_poly.type
_entity_poly.pdbx_seq_one_letter_code
_entity_poly.pdbx_strand_id
1 'polypeptide(L)'
;FLAISWIFHPSVVDFGQLTHFRHVNGSGFFSPSYGHGWLTISIAFSFLLTWNVIAMEAAACYIGETRDPDRDAKIAMNLEGGYGVFIYTLIPVAFVIVLGLHALGNASLADPKTMFITFGAKVFGASSASTALDDLIAIMLILALILSALNAITGTARSLHQMSYDGHFPKFFSRVNSHGVPGHSMAFNVVCSIIVVFMGGAVQIYTFSNVGYLFSFIPVLIGYFLLRQMRPNVRRPYRLPEWMKYLALVIAGIYAVVYVWGGPVYANCACNAAGKKTLPYYFIGIGTLLSYAIFWWYRKYVEDKRAAPPSAEERGERGAAVSAAGGGGP
;
A
#
# COMPACT_ATOMS: atom_id res chain seq x y z
N PHE A 1 -8.41 20.08 1.19
CA PHE A 1 -8.31 21.54 1.01
C PHE A 1 -7.06 21.94 0.23
N LEU A 2 -5.84 21.63 0.66
CA LEU A 2 -4.60 21.97 -0.09
C LEU A 2 -4.59 21.48 -1.55
N ALA A 3 -5.20 20.33 -1.84
CA ALA A 3 -5.32 19.84 -3.22
C ALA A 3 -6.12 20.78 -4.15
N ILE A 4 -7.09 21.54 -3.62
CA ILE A 4 -7.97 22.43 -4.39
C ILE A 4 -7.70 23.91 -4.12
N SER A 5 -6.77 24.25 -3.22
CA SER A 5 -6.60 25.63 -2.74
C SER A 5 -6.16 26.61 -3.85
N TRP A 6 -5.46 26.10 -4.87
CA TRP A 6 -5.08 26.86 -6.06
C TRP A 6 -6.27 27.36 -6.88
N ILE A 7 -7.44 26.69 -6.82
CA ILE A 7 -8.66 27.12 -7.52
C ILE A 7 -9.16 28.46 -6.98
N PHE A 8 -8.97 28.71 -5.68
CA PHE A 8 -9.40 29.93 -5.01
C PHE A 8 -8.38 31.08 -5.13
N HIS A 9 -7.16 30.78 -5.61
CA HIS A 9 -6.08 31.74 -5.78
C HIS A 9 -5.48 31.64 -7.20
N PRO A 10 -6.23 32.02 -8.25
CA PRO A 10 -5.78 31.86 -9.63
C PRO A 10 -4.54 32.70 -9.98
N SER A 11 -4.21 33.73 -9.20
CA SER A 11 -3.04 34.59 -9.42
C SER A 11 -1.70 33.91 -9.21
N VAL A 12 -1.65 32.81 -8.45
CA VAL A 12 -0.41 32.08 -8.15
C VAL A 12 -0.21 30.85 -9.06
N VAL A 13 -1.13 30.64 -10.00
CA VAL A 13 -1.20 29.47 -10.86
C VAL A 13 -0.57 29.78 -12.21
N ASP A 14 0.41 28.97 -12.60
CA ASP A 14 1.00 28.99 -13.93
C ASP A 14 0.69 27.67 -14.66
N PHE A 15 -0.36 27.67 -15.48
CA PHE A 15 -0.72 26.53 -16.33
C PHE A 15 0.33 26.26 -17.43
N GLY A 16 1.20 27.23 -17.74
CA GLY A 16 2.32 27.04 -18.65
C GLY A 16 3.27 25.95 -18.18
N GLN A 17 3.36 25.71 -16.86
CA GLN A 17 4.15 24.62 -16.28
C GLN A 17 3.63 23.23 -16.67
N LEU A 18 2.35 23.08 -17.02
CA LEU A 18 1.80 21.80 -17.50
C LEU A 18 2.15 21.54 -18.97
N THR A 19 2.54 22.57 -19.71
CA THR A 19 2.88 22.42 -21.13
C THR A 19 4.26 21.78 -21.29
N HIS A 20 4.39 20.90 -22.28
CA HIS A 20 5.63 20.21 -22.69
C HIS A 20 6.15 19.04 -21.82
N PHE A 21 5.48 18.65 -20.73
CA PHE A 21 5.83 17.48 -19.87
C PHE A 21 7.35 17.27 -19.73
N ARG A 22 8.07 18.30 -19.31
CA ARG A 22 9.53 18.21 -19.22
C ARG A 22 9.95 17.52 -17.92
N HIS A 23 11.10 16.87 -17.94
CA HIS A 23 11.79 16.48 -16.72
C HIS A 23 12.32 17.72 -16.00
N VAL A 24 12.70 17.55 -14.74
CA VAL A 24 13.30 18.60 -13.90
C VAL A 24 14.54 19.26 -14.53
N ASN A 25 15.31 18.49 -15.29
CA ASN A 25 16.51 18.95 -16.01
C ASN A 25 16.18 19.67 -17.34
N GLY A 26 14.89 19.86 -17.66
CA GLY A 26 14.42 20.51 -18.88
C GLY A 26 14.36 19.60 -20.11
N SER A 27 14.74 18.32 -20.01
CA SER A 27 14.62 17.38 -21.14
C SER A 27 13.16 16.94 -21.35
N GLY A 28 12.79 16.54 -22.57
CA GLY A 28 11.41 16.13 -22.88
C GLY A 28 11.03 14.80 -22.21
N PHE A 29 9.74 14.56 -21.97
CA PHE A 29 9.22 13.36 -21.28
C PHE A 29 9.77 12.01 -21.81
N PHE A 30 9.97 11.90 -23.11
CA PHE A 30 10.44 10.68 -23.77
C PHE A 30 11.96 10.58 -23.88
N SER A 31 12.68 11.51 -23.26
CA SER A 31 14.15 11.50 -23.28
C SER A 31 14.71 10.44 -22.32
N PRO A 32 15.82 9.77 -22.69
CA PRO A 32 16.54 8.91 -21.77
C PRO A 32 16.97 9.68 -20.51
N SER A 33 16.84 9.03 -19.36
CA SER A 33 17.22 9.59 -18.06
C SER A 33 17.94 8.54 -17.23
N TYR A 34 18.92 8.94 -16.44
CA TYR A 34 19.70 8.04 -15.57
C TYR A 34 20.33 6.83 -16.30
N GLY A 35 20.71 7.00 -17.57
CA GLY A 35 21.31 5.93 -18.38
C GLY A 35 20.33 4.89 -18.92
N HIS A 36 19.01 5.11 -18.76
CA HIS A 36 17.96 4.21 -19.24
C HIS A 36 17.00 4.94 -20.18
N GLY A 37 16.35 4.19 -21.08
CA GLY A 37 15.26 4.72 -21.92
C GLY A 37 14.06 5.16 -21.06
N TRP A 38 13.25 6.08 -21.60
CA TRP A 38 12.10 6.67 -20.89
C TRP A 38 11.12 5.62 -20.34
N LEU A 39 10.84 4.57 -21.11
CA LEU A 39 9.90 3.52 -20.70
C LEU A 39 10.44 2.72 -19.50
N THR A 40 11.73 2.39 -19.51
CA THR A 40 12.39 1.68 -18.42
C THR A 40 12.37 2.51 -17.13
N ILE A 41 12.64 3.81 -17.23
CA ILE A 41 12.62 4.68 -16.05
C ILE A 41 11.20 4.90 -15.53
N SER A 42 10.20 5.01 -16.41
CA SER A 42 8.79 5.10 -16.01
C SER A 42 8.32 3.84 -15.28
N ILE A 43 8.69 2.64 -15.75
CA ILE A 43 8.37 1.37 -15.07
C ILE A 43 9.11 1.30 -13.71
N ALA A 44 10.36 1.75 -13.65
CA ALA A 44 11.13 1.80 -12.41
C ALA A 44 10.49 2.73 -11.36
N PHE A 45 10.08 3.95 -11.73
CA PHE A 45 9.36 4.84 -10.81
C PHE A 45 7.96 4.32 -10.46
N SER A 46 7.29 3.61 -11.37
CA SER A 46 5.99 2.99 -11.09
C SER A 46 6.07 2.03 -9.91
N PHE A 47 7.19 1.31 -9.74
CA PHE A 47 7.42 0.47 -8.57
C PHE A 47 7.25 1.29 -7.28
N LEU A 48 7.97 2.39 -7.11
CA LEU A 48 7.83 3.23 -5.91
C LEU A 48 6.44 3.88 -5.80
N LEU A 49 5.89 4.37 -6.92
CA LEU A 49 4.60 5.06 -6.93
C LEU A 49 3.45 4.13 -6.52
N THR A 50 3.51 2.85 -6.92
CA THR A 50 2.49 1.86 -6.53
C THR A 50 2.39 1.68 -5.03
N TRP A 51 3.48 1.85 -4.27
CA TRP A 51 3.46 1.75 -2.81
C TRP A 51 2.46 2.74 -2.17
N ASN A 52 2.35 3.95 -2.73
CA ASN A 52 1.44 4.97 -2.20
C ASN A 52 -0.01 4.67 -2.55
N VAL A 53 -0.28 4.32 -3.82
CA VAL A 53 -1.65 4.15 -4.33
C VAL A 53 -2.32 2.92 -3.74
N ILE A 54 -1.54 1.85 -3.57
CA ILE A 54 -2.00 0.61 -2.95
C ILE A 54 -2.09 0.78 -1.42
N ALA A 55 -2.13 1.98 -0.83
CA ALA A 55 -2.51 2.09 0.60
C ALA A 55 -4.05 2.12 0.77
N MET A 56 -4.77 2.24 -0.34
CA MET A 56 -6.20 2.49 -0.46
C MET A 56 -7.04 1.20 -0.47
N GLU A 57 -6.51 0.07 0.01
CA GLU A 57 -7.30 -1.14 0.31
C GLU A 57 -7.42 -1.35 1.82
N ALA A 58 -6.81 -0.48 2.63
CA ALA A 58 -6.89 -0.60 4.08
C ALA A 58 -8.34 -0.64 4.58
N ALA A 59 -9.28 0.03 3.90
CA ALA A 59 -10.69 -0.05 4.27
C ALA A 59 -11.27 -1.48 4.10
N ALA A 60 -10.70 -2.31 3.22
CA ALA A 60 -11.12 -3.69 3.02
C ALA A 60 -10.93 -4.54 4.29
N CYS A 61 -9.94 -4.21 5.11
CA CYS A 61 -9.69 -4.90 6.38
C CYS A 61 -10.79 -4.68 7.42
N TYR A 62 -11.59 -3.62 7.30
CA TYR A 62 -12.63 -3.24 8.26
C TYR A 62 -14.05 -3.54 7.78
N ILE A 63 -14.23 -3.97 6.53
CA ILE A 63 -15.55 -4.30 5.95
C ILE A 63 -16.30 -5.30 6.83
N GLY A 64 -15.60 -6.30 7.38
CA GLY A 64 -16.21 -7.34 8.22
C GLY A 64 -16.80 -6.83 9.55
N GLU A 65 -16.42 -5.63 9.99
CA GLU A 65 -16.89 -5.01 11.24
C GLU A 65 -18.00 -3.97 10.97
N THR A 66 -18.39 -3.76 9.72
CA THR A 66 -19.47 -2.84 9.35
C THR A 66 -20.85 -3.43 9.66
N ARG A 67 -21.85 -2.56 9.83
CA ARG A 67 -23.22 -2.97 10.13
C ARG A 67 -23.86 -3.75 8.98
N ASP A 68 -23.57 -3.38 7.74
CA ASP A 68 -24.02 -4.08 6.53
C ASP A 68 -22.83 -4.26 5.57
N PRO A 69 -22.06 -5.36 5.72
CA PRO A 69 -20.87 -5.60 4.90
C PRO A 69 -21.14 -5.65 3.40
N ASP A 70 -22.32 -6.15 2.98
CA ASP A 70 -22.66 -6.34 1.57
C ASP A 70 -22.87 -5.00 0.84
N ARG A 71 -23.47 -4.03 1.55
CA ARG A 71 -23.70 -2.68 1.05
C ARG A 71 -22.49 -1.78 1.26
N ASP A 72 -21.94 -1.79 2.46
CA ASP A 72 -20.91 -0.84 2.89
C ASP A 72 -19.58 -1.12 2.18
N ALA A 73 -19.26 -2.38 1.87
CA ALA A 73 -18.10 -2.73 1.04
C ALA A 73 -18.08 -2.00 -0.31
N LYS A 74 -19.22 -1.95 -1.00
CA LYS A 74 -19.32 -1.32 -2.34
C LYS A 74 -19.10 0.18 -2.24
N ILE A 75 -19.70 0.80 -1.24
CA ILE A 75 -19.63 2.25 -1.03
C ILE A 75 -18.21 2.63 -0.63
N ALA A 76 -17.63 1.94 0.36
CA ALA A 76 -16.29 2.19 0.85
C ALA A 76 -15.24 2.06 -0.27
N MET A 77 -15.21 0.93 -0.98
CA MET A 77 -14.21 0.68 -2.02
C MET A 77 -14.31 1.64 -3.21
N ASN A 78 -15.54 2.01 -3.64
CA ASN A 78 -15.72 2.95 -4.74
C ASN A 78 -15.37 4.39 -4.35
N LEU A 79 -15.78 4.83 -3.14
CA LEU A 79 -15.45 6.16 -2.64
C LEU A 79 -13.96 6.31 -2.37
N GLU A 80 -13.34 5.29 -1.81
CA GLU A 80 -11.90 5.24 -1.57
C GLU A 80 -11.15 5.31 -2.91
N GLY A 81 -11.45 4.43 -3.87
CA GLY A 81 -10.85 4.48 -5.21
C GLY A 81 -11.03 5.84 -5.90
N GLY A 82 -12.23 6.41 -5.85
CA GLY A 82 -12.52 7.74 -6.42
C GLY A 82 -11.75 8.87 -5.73
N TYR A 83 -11.70 8.85 -4.40
CA TYR A 83 -10.92 9.82 -3.61
C TYR A 83 -9.41 9.68 -3.87
N GLY A 84 -8.93 8.45 -4.06
CA GLY A 84 -7.54 8.16 -4.44
C GLY A 84 -7.18 8.77 -5.77
N VAL A 85 -7.99 8.51 -6.80
CA VAL A 85 -7.81 9.14 -8.14
C VAL A 85 -7.81 10.67 -8.01
N PHE A 86 -8.74 11.23 -7.23
CA PHE A 86 -8.82 12.67 -7.01
C PHE A 86 -7.55 13.25 -6.35
N ILE A 87 -7.10 12.67 -5.23
CA ILE A 87 -5.95 13.20 -4.48
C ILE A 87 -4.63 12.96 -5.21
N TYR A 88 -4.40 11.77 -5.76
CA TYR A 88 -3.15 11.43 -6.43
C TYR A 88 -2.98 12.11 -7.78
N THR A 89 -4.05 12.63 -8.40
CA THR A 89 -3.94 13.47 -9.59
C THR A 89 -3.83 14.94 -9.24
N LEU A 90 -4.65 15.42 -8.31
CA LEU A 90 -4.80 16.85 -8.07
C LEU A 90 -3.64 17.44 -7.25
N ILE A 91 -3.08 16.71 -6.28
CA ILE A 91 -1.94 17.21 -5.49
C ILE A 91 -0.70 17.42 -6.36
N PRO A 92 -0.25 16.45 -7.19
CA PRO A 92 0.90 16.67 -8.06
C PRO A 92 0.67 17.81 -9.06
N VAL A 93 -0.54 17.91 -9.64
CA VAL A 93 -0.90 19.01 -10.54
C VAL A 93 -0.83 20.35 -9.81
N ALA A 94 -1.40 20.45 -8.60
CA ALA A 94 -1.35 21.66 -7.77
C ALA A 94 0.08 22.09 -7.47
N PHE A 95 0.96 21.14 -7.12
CA PHE A 95 2.37 21.42 -6.90
C PHE A 95 3.08 21.91 -8.17
N VAL A 96 2.82 21.29 -9.33
CA VAL A 96 3.44 21.72 -10.59
C VAL A 96 3.01 23.13 -10.99
N ILE A 97 1.71 23.45 -10.94
CA ILE A 97 1.20 24.77 -11.38
C ILE A 97 1.50 25.90 -10.40
N VAL A 98 1.65 25.62 -9.10
CA VAL A 98 1.93 26.65 -8.09
C VAL A 98 3.43 26.80 -7.86
N LEU A 99 4.18 25.72 -7.66
CA LEU A 99 5.61 25.80 -7.35
C LEU A 99 6.49 25.87 -8.61
N GLY A 100 6.05 25.23 -9.70
CA GLY A 100 6.83 25.09 -10.93
C GLY A 100 7.78 23.89 -10.90
N LEU A 101 8.15 23.36 -12.08
CA LEU A 101 8.99 22.16 -12.19
C LEU A 101 10.39 22.34 -11.61
N HIS A 102 10.97 23.52 -11.76
CA HIS A 102 12.31 23.81 -11.25
C HIS A 102 12.39 23.80 -9.72
N ALA A 103 11.33 24.26 -9.03
CA ALA A 103 11.27 24.23 -7.57
C ALA A 103 11.14 22.80 -7.04
N LEU A 104 10.38 21.94 -7.73
CA LEU A 104 10.23 20.52 -7.41
C LEU A 104 11.52 19.71 -7.62
N GLY A 105 12.44 20.23 -8.44
CA GLY A 105 13.77 19.67 -8.63
C GLY A 105 14.78 19.98 -7.54
N ASN A 106 14.46 20.93 -6.65
CA ASN A 106 15.39 21.37 -5.64
C ASN A 106 15.43 20.37 -4.47
N ALA A 107 16.63 19.87 -4.14
CA ALA A 107 16.83 18.97 -3.01
C ALA A 107 16.37 19.58 -1.67
N SER A 108 16.36 20.91 -1.55
CA SER A 108 15.83 21.60 -0.37
C SER A 108 14.31 21.47 -0.20
N LEU A 109 13.57 21.15 -1.27
CA LEU A 109 12.13 20.87 -1.23
C LEU A 109 11.83 19.36 -1.19
N ALA A 110 12.85 18.50 -1.06
CA ALA A 110 12.65 17.05 -0.97
C ALA A 110 11.95 16.63 0.33
N ASP A 111 12.05 17.44 1.38
CA ASP A 111 11.34 17.19 2.64
C ASP A 111 9.84 17.48 2.48
N PRO A 112 8.95 16.50 2.75
CA PRO A 112 7.51 16.69 2.60
C PRO A 112 6.99 17.89 3.38
N LYS A 113 7.47 18.12 4.60
CA LYS A 113 7.04 19.26 5.42
C LYS A 113 7.38 20.58 4.72
N THR A 114 8.63 20.75 4.28
CA THR A 114 9.06 21.96 3.56
C THR A 114 8.28 22.16 2.26
N MET A 115 7.96 21.09 1.53
CA MET A 115 7.15 21.18 0.30
C MET A 115 5.74 21.69 0.57
N PHE A 116 5.04 21.11 1.55
CA PHE A 116 3.69 21.53 1.92
C PHE A 116 3.64 22.95 2.50
N ILE A 117 4.63 23.33 3.31
CA ILE A 117 4.75 24.70 3.85
C ILE A 117 5.00 25.70 2.73
N THR A 118 5.94 25.43 1.83
CA THR A 118 6.29 26.32 0.72
C THR A 118 5.10 26.51 -0.22
N PHE A 119 4.35 25.43 -0.49
CA PHE A 119 3.10 25.50 -1.23
C PHE A 119 2.05 26.36 -0.51
N GLY A 120 1.84 26.14 0.79
CA GLY A 120 0.91 26.91 1.61
C GLY A 120 1.24 28.40 1.62
N ALA A 121 2.51 28.75 1.86
CA ALA A 121 3.00 30.13 1.84
C ALA A 121 2.70 30.82 0.50
N LYS A 122 2.95 30.13 -0.62
CA LYS A 122 2.70 30.67 -1.96
C LYS A 122 1.21 30.85 -2.27
N VAL A 123 0.35 29.93 -1.83
CA VAL A 123 -1.11 30.01 -2.09
C VAL A 123 -1.80 31.05 -1.20
N PHE A 124 -1.49 31.06 0.10
CA PHE A 124 -2.20 31.91 1.05
C PHE A 124 -1.60 33.30 1.20
N GLY A 125 -0.52 33.62 0.46
CA GLY A 125 0.16 34.91 0.52
C GLY A 125 0.78 35.21 1.88
N ALA A 126 0.89 34.19 2.74
CA ALA A 126 1.68 34.26 3.94
C ALA A 126 3.14 34.38 3.51
N SER A 127 3.76 35.53 3.79
CA SER A 127 5.21 35.56 3.92
C SER A 127 5.62 34.38 4.78
N SER A 128 6.77 33.77 4.48
CA SER A 128 7.37 32.60 5.13
C SER A 128 7.69 32.78 6.64
N ALA A 129 6.90 33.62 7.32
CA ALA A 129 6.98 34.08 8.69
C ALA A 129 5.63 33.96 9.45
N SER A 130 4.52 33.50 8.84
CA SER A 130 3.32 33.16 9.62
C SER A 130 3.53 31.81 10.30
N THR A 131 4.29 31.80 11.39
CA THR A 131 4.60 30.62 12.21
C THR A 131 3.37 29.76 12.51
N ALA A 132 2.21 30.39 12.72
CA ALA A 132 0.96 29.68 12.98
C ALA A 132 0.47 28.76 11.84
N LEU A 133 0.64 29.14 10.56
CA LEU A 133 0.23 28.30 9.43
C LEU A 133 1.20 27.13 9.27
N ASP A 134 2.49 27.39 9.43
CA ASP A 134 3.55 26.39 9.36
C ASP A 134 3.41 25.34 10.47
N ASP A 135 3.14 25.79 11.70
CA ASP A 135 2.90 24.95 12.86
C ASP A 135 1.62 24.13 12.67
N LEU A 136 0.54 24.73 12.15
CA LEU A 136 -0.70 24.01 11.86
C LEU A 136 -0.47 22.90 10.83
N ILE A 137 0.20 23.20 9.71
CA ILE A 137 0.51 22.20 8.67
C ILE A 137 1.40 21.10 9.27
N ALA A 138 2.42 21.46 10.05
CA ALA A 138 3.30 20.49 10.69
C ALA A 138 2.54 19.57 11.66
N ILE A 139 1.68 20.12 12.52
CA ILE A 139 0.85 19.35 13.46
C ILE A 139 -0.10 18.42 12.70
N MET A 140 -0.76 18.91 11.65
CA MET A 140 -1.65 18.08 10.82
C MET A 140 -0.89 16.92 10.16
N LEU A 141 0.33 17.16 9.65
CA LEU A 141 1.17 16.10 9.08
C LEU A 141 1.59 15.08 10.14
N ILE A 142 1.97 15.53 11.34
CA ILE A 142 2.33 14.63 12.45
C ILE A 142 1.13 13.76 12.84
N LEU A 143 -0.05 14.36 13.03
CA LEU A 143 -1.26 13.62 13.36
C LEU A 143 -1.62 12.61 12.25
N ALA A 144 -1.51 13.00 10.98
CA ALA A 144 -1.75 12.10 9.86
C ALA A 144 -0.79 10.91 9.85
N LEU A 145 0.51 11.13 10.13
CA LEU A 145 1.51 10.06 10.22
C LEU A 145 1.24 9.13 11.41
N ILE A 146 0.83 9.66 12.56
CA ILE A 146 0.44 8.85 13.73
C ILE A 146 -0.77 7.97 13.39
N LEU A 147 -1.82 8.55 12.78
CA LEU A 147 -2.99 7.79 12.35
C LEU A 147 -2.63 6.70 11.34
N SER A 148 -1.76 7.00 10.37
CA SER A 148 -1.28 6.03 9.40
C SER A 148 -0.50 4.88 10.06
N ALA A 149 0.36 5.18 11.04
CA ALA A 149 1.12 4.17 11.77
C ALA A 149 0.21 3.26 12.61
N LEU A 150 -0.78 3.84 13.31
CA LEU A 150 -1.78 3.09 14.06
C LEU A 150 -2.59 2.15 13.16
N ASN A 151 -3.03 2.65 12.00
CA ASN A 151 -3.76 1.85 11.03
C ASN A 151 -2.91 0.66 10.52
N ALA A 152 -1.64 0.92 10.17
CA ALA A 152 -0.73 -0.13 9.72
C ALA A 152 -0.52 -1.21 10.78
N ILE A 153 -0.21 -0.84 12.03
CA ILE A 153 0.04 -1.80 13.13
C ILE A 153 -1.21 -2.66 13.40
N THR A 154 -2.39 -2.04 13.40
CA THR A 154 -3.63 -2.74 13.74
C THR A 154 -4.10 -3.62 12.57
N GLY A 155 -3.97 -3.16 11.32
CA GLY A 155 -4.31 -3.91 10.13
C GLY A 155 -3.46 -5.16 9.96
N THR A 156 -2.13 -5.02 10.01
CA THR A 156 -1.22 -6.17 9.83
C THR A 156 -1.32 -7.18 10.95
N ALA A 157 -1.61 -6.75 12.19
CA ALA A 157 -1.79 -7.66 13.31
C ALA A 157 -3.01 -8.56 13.15
N ARG A 158 -4.12 -8.01 12.61
CA ARG A 158 -5.32 -8.79 12.29
C ARG A 158 -5.07 -9.79 11.17
N SER A 159 -4.45 -9.37 10.07
CA SER A 159 -4.12 -10.27 8.96
C SER A 159 -3.19 -11.41 9.40
N LEU A 160 -2.19 -11.10 10.23
CA LEU A 160 -1.27 -12.11 10.77
C LEU A 160 -1.97 -13.08 11.72
N HIS A 161 -2.87 -12.57 12.56
CA HIS A 161 -3.70 -13.37 13.46
C HIS A 161 -4.60 -14.33 12.67
N GLN A 162 -5.32 -13.83 11.66
CA GLN A 162 -6.19 -14.65 10.82
C GLN A 162 -5.38 -15.73 10.07
N MET A 163 -4.22 -15.38 9.52
CA MET A 163 -3.32 -16.33 8.86
C MET A 163 -2.84 -17.44 9.80
N SER A 164 -2.58 -17.12 11.08
CA SER A 164 -2.24 -18.10 12.10
C SER A 164 -3.43 -18.99 12.49
N TYR A 165 -4.61 -18.40 12.59
CA TYR A 165 -5.87 -19.11 12.86
C TYR A 165 -6.20 -20.12 11.76
N ASP A 166 -6.01 -19.72 10.49
CA ASP A 166 -6.21 -20.58 9.30
C ASP A 166 -5.13 -21.67 9.15
N GLY A 167 -4.11 -21.69 10.02
CA GLY A 167 -3.07 -22.72 10.04
C GLY A 167 -1.89 -22.48 9.10
N HIS A 168 -1.75 -21.27 8.56
CA HIS A 168 -0.65 -20.90 7.68
C HIS A 168 0.56 -20.32 8.43
N PHE A 169 0.41 -19.96 9.71
CA PHE A 169 1.45 -19.35 10.54
C PHE A 169 1.50 -20.00 11.95
N PRO A 170 2.59 -19.84 12.73
CA PRO A 170 2.71 -20.45 14.05
C PRO A 170 1.56 -20.09 15.01
N LYS A 171 1.12 -21.04 15.84
CA LYS A 171 -0.04 -20.97 16.79
C LYS A 171 0.12 -19.86 17.82
N PHE A 172 1.34 -19.39 18.02
CA PHE A 172 1.63 -18.26 18.90
C PHE A 172 0.86 -16.99 18.50
N PHE A 173 0.71 -16.74 17.19
CA PHE A 173 0.07 -15.54 16.67
C PHE A 173 -1.47 -15.62 16.67
N SER A 174 -2.05 -16.81 16.85
CA SER A 174 -3.50 -17.00 16.97
C SER A 174 -4.04 -16.72 18.37
N ARG A 175 -3.21 -16.30 19.33
CA ARG A 175 -3.65 -15.97 20.68
C ARG A 175 -4.15 -14.53 20.74
N VAL A 176 -5.34 -14.35 21.33
CA VAL A 176 -5.91 -13.04 21.67
C VAL A 176 -5.80 -12.77 23.17
N ASN A 177 -5.75 -11.49 23.55
CA ASN A 177 -5.81 -11.07 24.95
C ASN A 177 -7.26 -11.08 25.48
N SER A 178 -7.45 -10.71 26.74
CA SER A 178 -8.77 -10.63 27.39
C SER A 178 -9.75 -9.64 26.74
N HIS A 179 -9.25 -8.71 25.92
CA HIS A 179 -10.04 -7.71 25.20
C HIS A 179 -10.25 -8.09 23.72
N GLY A 180 -9.93 -9.33 23.31
CA GLY A 180 -10.09 -9.79 21.93
C GLY A 180 -9.03 -9.26 20.95
N VAL A 181 -7.95 -8.66 21.44
CA VAL A 181 -6.89 -8.06 20.61
C VAL A 181 -5.73 -9.04 20.44
N PRO A 182 -5.18 -9.25 19.22
CA PRO A 182 -4.05 -10.14 18.97
C PRO A 182 -2.72 -9.52 19.42
N GLY A 183 -2.51 -9.46 20.74
CA GLY A 183 -1.36 -8.77 21.34
C GLY A 183 0.01 -9.32 20.92
N HIS A 184 0.14 -10.63 20.69
CA HIS A 184 1.39 -11.24 20.24
C HIS A 184 1.75 -10.84 18.80
N SER A 185 0.76 -10.80 17.91
CA SER A 185 0.93 -10.31 16.53
C SER A 185 1.27 -8.83 16.49
N MET A 186 0.64 -8.01 17.35
CA MET A 186 0.97 -6.59 17.47
C MET A 186 2.41 -6.37 17.97
N ALA A 187 2.83 -7.08 19.03
CA ALA A 187 4.17 -6.95 19.57
C ALA A 187 5.23 -7.33 18.52
N PHE A 188 5.01 -8.42 17.77
CA PHE A 188 5.89 -8.82 16.68
C PHE A 188 5.99 -7.74 15.60
N ASN A 189 4.86 -7.17 15.17
CA ASN A 189 4.86 -6.08 14.18
C ASN A 189 5.63 -4.86 14.66
N VAL A 190 5.49 -4.46 15.93
CA VAL A 190 6.22 -3.33 16.51
C VAL A 190 7.73 -3.62 16.55
N VAL A 191 8.14 -4.81 17.00
CA VAL A 191 9.56 -5.19 17.02
C VAL A 191 10.15 -5.18 15.61
N CYS A 192 9.47 -5.78 14.62
CA CYS A 192 9.91 -5.74 13.23
C CYS A 192 9.99 -4.31 12.69
N SER A 193 9.01 -3.46 13.00
CA SER A 193 9.00 -2.06 12.58
C SER A 193 10.18 -1.28 13.15
N ILE A 194 10.50 -1.48 14.44
CA ILE A 194 11.65 -0.85 15.09
C ILE A 194 12.95 -1.28 14.41
N ILE A 195 13.13 -2.58 14.14
CA ILE A 195 14.31 -3.10 13.44
C ILE A 195 14.47 -2.43 12.07
N VAL A 196 13.38 -2.33 11.29
CA VAL A 196 13.41 -1.72 9.96
C VAL A 196 13.71 -0.23 10.01
N VAL A 197 13.18 0.50 10.99
CA VAL A 197 13.47 1.93 11.20
C VAL A 197 14.96 2.19 11.44
N PHE A 198 15.64 1.30 12.18
CA PHE A 198 17.08 1.40 12.40
C PHE A 198 17.92 0.94 11.20
N MET A 199 17.32 0.26 10.22
CA MET A 199 18.03 -0.38 9.11
C MET A 199 18.29 0.57 7.92
N GLY A 200 17.59 1.69 7.80
CA GLY A 200 17.79 2.62 6.69
C GLY A 200 16.90 3.87 6.68
N GLY A 201 17.12 4.75 5.71
CA GLY A 201 16.28 5.93 5.49
C GLY A 201 14.94 5.60 4.82
N ALA A 202 14.06 6.60 4.70
CA ALA A 202 12.70 6.42 4.17
C ALA A 202 12.67 5.71 2.80
N VAL A 203 13.53 6.12 1.86
CA VAL A 203 13.59 5.52 0.51
C VAL A 203 14.02 4.05 0.54
N GLN A 204 14.96 3.69 1.42
CA GLN A 204 15.38 2.30 1.63
C GLN A 204 14.22 1.46 2.17
N ILE A 205 13.51 1.97 3.18
CA ILE A 205 12.36 1.32 3.80
C ILE A 205 11.23 1.14 2.79
N TYR A 206 10.93 2.14 1.97
CA TYR A 206 9.93 2.03 0.91
C TYR A 206 10.33 1.00 -0.15
N THR A 207 11.60 0.97 -0.57
CA THR A 207 12.08 -0.04 -1.51
C THR A 207 11.88 -1.44 -0.95
N PHE A 208 12.30 -1.68 0.30
CA PHE A 208 12.13 -2.93 1.02
C PHE A 208 10.67 -3.36 1.16
N SER A 209 9.82 -2.45 1.68
CA SER A 209 8.40 -2.70 1.92
C SER A 209 7.65 -3.01 0.63
N ASN A 210 7.95 -2.28 -0.44
CA ASN A 210 7.25 -2.41 -1.70
C ASN A 210 7.54 -3.73 -2.44
N VAL A 211 8.68 -4.39 -2.16
CA VAL A 211 8.90 -5.76 -2.65
C VAL A 211 7.82 -6.69 -2.14
N GLY A 212 7.58 -6.69 -0.82
CA GLY A 212 6.56 -7.54 -0.21
C GLY A 212 5.16 -7.17 -0.69
N TYR A 213 4.93 -5.86 -0.78
CA TYR A 213 3.62 -5.31 -1.05
C TYR A 213 3.17 -5.51 -2.49
N LEU A 214 3.97 -5.11 -3.48
CA LEU A 214 3.62 -5.30 -4.89
C LEU A 214 3.51 -6.79 -5.23
N PHE A 215 4.37 -7.62 -4.65
CA PHE A 215 4.30 -9.07 -4.84
C PHE A 215 2.98 -9.66 -4.35
N SER A 216 2.42 -9.21 -3.23
CA SER A 216 1.17 -9.76 -2.68
C SER A 216 -0.04 -9.49 -3.57
N PHE A 217 -0.05 -8.41 -4.36
CA PHE A 217 -1.15 -8.07 -5.26
C PHE A 217 -1.22 -8.94 -6.51
N ILE A 218 -0.09 -9.46 -6.99
CA ILE A 218 -0.04 -10.35 -8.15
C ILE A 218 -0.90 -11.62 -7.92
N PRO A 219 -0.70 -12.43 -6.87
CA PRO A 219 -1.52 -13.60 -6.59
C PRO A 219 -2.94 -13.24 -6.17
N VAL A 220 -3.19 -12.08 -5.56
CA VAL A 220 -4.57 -11.63 -5.25
C VAL A 220 -5.38 -11.42 -6.53
N LEU A 221 -4.82 -10.74 -7.53
CA LEU A 221 -5.48 -10.50 -8.82
C LEU A 221 -5.67 -11.79 -9.62
N ILE A 222 -4.66 -12.68 -9.63
CA ILE A 222 -4.77 -14.02 -10.23
C ILE A 222 -5.83 -14.85 -9.48
N GLY A 223 -5.84 -14.79 -8.15
CA GLY A 223 -6.80 -15.47 -7.29
C GLY A 223 -8.24 -15.05 -7.57
N TYR A 224 -8.48 -13.75 -7.80
CA TYR A 224 -9.78 -13.26 -8.23
C TYR A 224 -10.24 -13.83 -9.58
N PHE A 225 -9.33 -13.92 -10.56
CA PHE A 225 -9.60 -14.56 -11.84
C PHE A 225 -9.94 -16.06 -11.68
N LEU A 226 -9.11 -16.79 -10.92
CA LEU A 226 -9.34 -18.21 -10.65
C LEU A 226 -10.65 -18.45 -9.89
N LEU A 227 -10.99 -17.60 -8.92
CA LEU A 227 -12.23 -17.70 -8.16
C LEU A 227 -13.47 -17.48 -9.03
N ARG A 228 -13.40 -16.56 -10.01
CA ARG A 228 -14.46 -16.35 -11.02
C ARG A 228 -14.67 -17.58 -11.90
N GLN A 229 -13.59 -18.29 -12.25
CA GLN A 229 -13.64 -19.41 -13.18
C GLN A 229 -13.98 -20.75 -12.50
N MET A 230 -13.38 -21.03 -11.35
CA MET A 230 -13.50 -22.31 -10.65
C MET A 230 -14.72 -22.38 -9.74
N ARG A 231 -15.19 -21.25 -9.19
CA ARG A 231 -16.34 -21.20 -8.27
C ARG A 231 -17.37 -20.15 -8.68
N PRO A 232 -18.06 -20.34 -9.83
CA PRO A 232 -19.02 -19.37 -10.35
C PRO A 232 -20.30 -19.26 -9.49
N ASN A 233 -20.70 -20.35 -8.81
CA ASN A 233 -21.97 -20.43 -8.08
C ASN A 233 -21.93 -19.89 -6.65
N VAL A 234 -20.78 -19.40 -6.17
CA VAL A 234 -20.67 -18.81 -4.83
C VAL A 234 -21.47 -17.51 -4.78
N ARG A 235 -22.29 -17.32 -3.73
CA ARG A 235 -23.01 -16.07 -3.48
C ARG A 235 -22.01 -14.91 -3.41
N ARG A 236 -22.19 -13.91 -4.27
CA ARG A 236 -21.37 -12.69 -4.31
C ARG A 236 -22.26 -11.49 -4.03
N PRO A 237 -22.11 -10.82 -2.88
CA PRO A 237 -22.84 -9.59 -2.57
C PRO A 237 -22.69 -8.51 -3.64
N TYR A 238 -21.51 -8.47 -4.26
CA TYR A 238 -21.20 -7.62 -5.38
C TYR A 238 -20.61 -8.43 -6.53
N ARG A 239 -21.22 -8.32 -7.72
CA ARG A 239 -20.72 -8.96 -8.94
C ARG A 239 -20.36 -7.88 -9.95
N LEU A 240 -19.06 -7.70 -10.16
CA LEU A 240 -18.54 -6.85 -11.23
C LEU A 240 -18.80 -7.50 -12.61
N PRO A 241 -18.82 -6.72 -13.72
CA PRO A 241 -18.93 -7.25 -15.08
C PRO A 241 -17.96 -8.39 -15.39
N GLU A 242 -18.36 -9.32 -16.27
CA GLU A 242 -17.54 -10.51 -16.60
C GLU A 242 -16.19 -10.16 -17.21
N TRP A 243 -16.09 -9.07 -17.98
CA TRP A 243 -14.84 -8.64 -18.59
C TRP A 243 -13.79 -8.20 -17.57
N MET A 244 -14.19 -7.82 -16.35
CA MET A 244 -13.27 -7.36 -15.31
C MET A 244 -12.36 -8.48 -14.77
N LYS A 245 -12.69 -9.76 -14.98
CA LYS A 245 -11.77 -10.85 -14.62
C LYS A 245 -10.54 -10.86 -15.53
N TYR A 246 -10.70 -10.55 -16.82
CA TYR A 246 -9.59 -10.42 -17.75
C TYR A 246 -8.79 -9.15 -17.51
N LEU A 247 -9.47 -8.05 -17.14
CA LEU A 247 -8.78 -6.82 -16.71
C LEU A 247 -7.88 -7.10 -15.50
N ALA A 248 -8.35 -7.83 -14.50
CA ALA A 248 -7.53 -8.20 -13.34
C ALA A 248 -6.27 -8.99 -13.74
N LEU A 249 -6.37 -9.87 -14.74
CA LEU A 249 -5.22 -10.61 -15.26
C LEU A 249 -4.22 -9.69 -15.99
N VAL A 250 -4.72 -8.73 -16.77
CA VAL A 250 -3.87 -7.72 -17.43
C VAL A 250 -3.14 -6.87 -16.39
N ILE A 251 -3.84 -6.41 -15.35
CA ILE A 251 -3.24 -5.65 -14.23
C ILE A 251 -2.20 -6.51 -13.50
N ALA A 252 -2.49 -7.78 -13.25
CA ALA A 252 -1.52 -8.71 -12.65
C ALA A 252 -0.25 -8.84 -13.50
N GLY A 253 -0.39 -8.90 -14.83
CA GLY A 253 0.73 -8.89 -15.77
C GLY A 253 1.54 -7.60 -15.70
N ILE A 254 0.87 -6.44 -15.65
CA ILE A 254 1.54 -5.14 -15.48
C ILE A 254 2.31 -5.10 -14.15
N TYR A 255 1.69 -5.52 -13.05
CA TYR A 255 2.34 -5.56 -11.74
C TYR A 255 3.51 -6.53 -11.70
N ALA A 256 3.41 -7.67 -12.41
CA ALA A 256 4.52 -8.59 -12.57
C ALA A 256 5.68 -7.96 -13.35
N VAL A 257 5.41 -7.20 -14.41
CA VAL A 257 6.45 -6.45 -15.14
C VAL A 257 7.09 -5.38 -14.25
N VAL A 258 6.29 -4.61 -13.52
CA VAL A 258 6.80 -3.61 -12.57
C VAL A 258 7.63 -4.26 -11.47
N TYR A 259 7.24 -5.44 -10.97
CA TYR A 259 7.98 -6.17 -9.95
C TYR A 259 9.30 -6.74 -10.48
N VAL A 260 9.26 -7.49 -11.58
CA VAL A 260 10.43 -8.23 -12.12
C VAL A 260 11.41 -7.30 -12.82
N TRP A 261 10.92 -6.30 -13.56
CA TRP A 261 11.76 -5.38 -14.32
C TRP A 261 11.93 -4.03 -13.60
N GLY A 262 10.83 -3.42 -13.16
CA GLY A 262 10.85 -2.09 -12.53
C GLY A 262 11.59 -2.06 -11.20
N GLY A 263 11.31 -3.03 -10.32
CA GLY A 263 11.91 -3.13 -8.99
C GLY A 263 13.44 -3.17 -9.01
N PRO A 264 14.07 -4.12 -9.72
CA PRO A 264 15.53 -4.20 -9.79
C PRO A 264 16.18 -3.00 -10.47
N VAL A 265 15.56 -2.47 -11.53
CA VAL A 265 16.06 -1.26 -12.21
C VAL A 265 16.02 -0.07 -11.26
N TYR A 266 14.91 0.14 -10.55
CA TYR A 266 14.78 1.20 -9.54
C TYR A 266 15.78 1.03 -8.40
N ALA A 267 16.02 -0.20 -7.95
CA ALA A 267 16.93 -0.47 -6.85
C ALA A 267 18.41 -0.31 -7.23
N ASN A 268 18.76 -0.54 -8.51
CA ASN A 268 20.12 -0.44 -9.02
C ASN A 268 20.47 0.94 -9.59
N CYS A 269 19.48 1.68 -10.11
CA CYS A 269 19.70 3.04 -10.60
C CYS A 269 20.05 3.99 -9.43
N ALA A 270 20.82 5.03 -9.70
CA ALA A 270 20.94 6.19 -8.80
C ALA A 270 19.77 7.18 -8.98
N CYS A 271 18.63 6.70 -9.51
CA CYS A 271 17.48 7.50 -9.87
C CYS A 271 16.52 7.77 -8.70
N ASN A 272 16.82 7.25 -7.52
CA ASN A 272 16.05 7.55 -6.33
C ASN A 272 16.43 8.93 -5.75
N ALA A 273 15.50 9.56 -5.04
CA ALA A 273 15.67 10.88 -4.44
C ALA A 273 16.86 11.00 -3.47
N ALA A 274 17.45 9.87 -3.06
CA ALA A 274 18.62 9.81 -2.17
C ALA A 274 19.96 9.61 -2.92
N GLY A 275 19.97 9.39 -4.24
CA GLY A 275 21.17 9.11 -5.04
C GLY A 275 21.94 7.86 -4.62
N LYS A 276 21.35 6.97 -3.81
CA LYS A 276 22.02 5.80 -3.21
C LYS A 276 21.43 4.51 -3.77
N LYS A 277 22.26 3.54 -4.15
CA LYS A 277 21.74 2.23 -4.60
C LYS A 277 20.97 1.54 -3.46
N THR A 278 19.71 1.21 -3.69
CA THR A 278 18.84 0.51 -2.73
C THR A 278 18.75 -1.00 -3.00
N LEU A 279 19.55 -1.50 -3.93
CA LEU A 279 19.63 -2.92 -4.30
C LEU A 279 19.75 -3.89 -3.11
N PRO A 280 20.55 -3.63 -2.05
CA PRO A 280 20.59 -4.51 -0.89
C PRO A 280 19.22 -4.63 -0.19
N TYR A 281 18.47 -3.54 -0.08
CA TYR A 281 17.15 -3.51 0.56
C TYR A 281 16.10 -4.25 -0.25
N TYR A 282 16.21 -4.24 -1.58
CA TYR A 282 15.37 -5.04 -2.46
C TYR A 282 15.56 -6.54 -2.19
N PHE A 283 16.81 -7.00 -2.09
CA PHE A 283 17.11 -8.39 -1.75
C PHE A 283 16.73 -8.77 -0.32
N ILE A 284 16.89 -7.86 0.65
CA ILE A 284 16.38 -8.06 2.01
C ILE A 284 14.85 -8.24 1.97
N GLY A 285 14.14 -7.46 1.14
CA GLY A 285 12.68 -7.60 0.94
C GLY A 285 12.29 -8.98 0.40
N ILE A 286 13.03 -9.48 -0.59
CA ILE A 286 12.84 -10.85 -1.11
C ILE A 286 13.14 -11.89 -0.02
N GLY A 287 14.22 -11.71 0.75
CA GLY A 287 14.56 -12.58 1.88
C GLY A 287 13.44 -12.62 2.93
N THR A 288 12.85 -11.47 3.27
CA THR A 288 11.70 -11.40 4.17
C THR A 288 10.47 -12.08 3.60
N LEU A 289 10.19 -11.95 2.30
CA LEU A 289 9.12 -12.73 1.65
C LEU A 289 9.36 -14.23 1.75
N LEU A 290 10.58 -14.70 1.47
CA LEU A 290 10.94 -16.11 1.56
C LEU A 290 10.91 -16.64 3.00
N SER A 291 11.07 -15.78 4.00
CA SER A 291 10.94 -16.16 5.41
C SER A 291 9.56 -16.74 5.74
N TYR A 292 8.51 -16.39 4.98
CA TYR A 292 7.20 -17.03 5.09
C TYR A 292 7.28 -18.56 4.96
N ALA A 293 8.10 -19.06 4.04
CA ALA A 293 8.26 -20.50 3.82
C ALA A 293 8.84 -21.21 5.06
N ILE A 294 9.73 -20.53 5.81
CA ILE A 294 10.31 -21.04 7.05
C ILE A 294 9.24 -21.14 8.14
N PHE A 295 8.42 -20.10 8.30
CA PHE A 295 7.32 -20.11 9.28
C PHE A 295 6.24 -21.13 8.94
N TRP A 296 5.89 -21.26 7.66
CA TRP A 296 4.95 -22.27 7.19
C TRP A 296 5.51 -23.69 7.40
N TRP A 297 6.78 -23.92 7.11
CA TRP A 297 7.45 -25.19 7.38
C TRP A 297 7.44 -25.53 8.87
N TYR A 298 7.78 -24.55 9.73
CA TYR A 298 7.72 -24.73 11.19
C TYR A 298 6.32 -25.11 11.65
N ARG A 299 5.29 -24.43 11.14
CA ARG A 299 3.90 -24.75 11.45
C ARG A 299 3.55 -26.20 11.07
N LYS A 300 3.76 -26.56 9.81
CA LYS A 300 3.34 -27.86 9.26
C LYS A 300 4.10 -29.04 9.86
N TYR A 301 5.41 -28.90 10.10
CA TYR A 301 6.27 -30.02 10.49
C TYR A 301 6.55 -30.10 11.98
N VAL A 302 6.43 -29.01 12.74
CA VAL A 302 6.72 -28.99 14.18
C VAL A 302 5.45 -28.85 15.00
N GLU A 303 4.61 -27.86 14.73
CA GLU A 303 3.41 -27.61 15.56
C GLU A 303 2.25 -28.55 15.24
N ASP A 304 1.95 -28.77 13.97
CA ASP A 304 0.81 -29.62 13.57
C ASP A 304 1.08 -31.11 13.78
N LYS A 305 2.35 -31.54 13.81
CA LYS A 305 2.73 -32.89 14.24
C LYS A 305 2.62 -33.10 15.75
N ARG A 306 2.76 -32.03 16.54
CA ARG A 306 2.61 -32.06 18.01
C ARG A 306 1.16 -31.94 18.46
N ALA A 307 0.28 -31.38 17.62
CA ALA A 307 -1.15 -31.41 17.86
C ALA A 307 -1.66 -32.82 17.59
N ALA A 308 -2.15 -33.51 18.62
CA ALA A 308 -2.79 -34.80 18.47
C ALA A 308 -3.91 -34.72 17.41
N PRO A 309 -4.15 -35.77 16.61
CA PRO A 309 -5.29 -35.79 15.71
C PRO A 309 -6.57 -35.54 16.53
N PRO A 310 -7.51 -34.72 16.02
CA PRO A 310 -8.76 -34.44 16.71
C PRO A 310 -9.48 -35.76 17.01
N SER A 311 -10.01 -35.89 18.23
CA SER A 311 -10.75 -37.07 18.67
C SER A 311 -11.98 -37.29 17.77
N ALA A 312 -12.51 -38.51 17.72
CA ALA A 312 -13.65 -38.85 16.87
C ALA A 312 -14.90 -37.97 17.16
N GLU A 313 -15.00 -37.44 18.38
CA GLU A 313 -16.03 -36.48 18.81
C GLU A 313 -15.92 -35.13 18.08
N GLU A 314 -14.72 -34.53 18.00
CA GLU A 314 -14.50 -33.24 17.32
C GLU A 314 -14.71 -33.34 15.80
N ARG A 315 -14.55 -34.53 15.21
CA ARG A 315 -14.92 -34.78 13.79
C ARG A 315 -16.42 -34.83 13.59
N GLY A 316 -17.16 -35.37 14.56
CA GLY A 316 -18.62 -35.40 14.55
C GLY A 316 -19.21 -33.99 14.62
N GLU A 317 -18.68 -33.15 15.52
CA GLU A 317 -19.13 -31.76 15.66
C GLU A 317 -18.77 -30.88 14.46
N ARG A 318 -17.57 -31.03 13.87
CA ARG A 318 -17.21 -30.33 12.63
C ARG A 318 -18.04 -30.79 11.43
N GLY A 319 -18.40 -32.07 11.35
CA GLY A 319 -19.30 -32.59 10.32
C GLY A 319 -20.74 -32.06 10.48
N ALA A 320 -21.23 -31.99 11.72
CA ALA A 320 -22.54 -31.46 12.05
C ALA A 320 -22.62 -29.94 11.82
N ALA A 321 -21.58 -29.17 12.16
CA ALA A 321 -21.53 -27.73 11.93
C ALA A 321 -21.50 -27.36 10.43
N VAL A 322 -20.79 -28.16 9.61
CA VAL A 322 -20.79 -27.99 8.14
C VAL A 322 -22.13 -28.40 7.52
N SER A 323 -22.79 -29.43 8.06
CA SER A 323 -24.13 -29.84 7.61
C SER A 323 -25.23 -28.85 8.02
N ALA A 324 -25.13 -28.25 9.21
CA ALA A 324 -26.08 -27.25 9.69
C ALA A 324 -25.97 -25.91 8.93
N ALA A 325 -24.75 -25.52 8.54
CA ALA A 325 -24.52 -24.32 7.72
C ALA A 325 -24.99 -24.47 6.25
N GLY A 326 -25.22 -25.69 5.77
CA GLY A 326 -25.71 -25.98 4.41
C GLY A 326 -27.22 -26.20 4.28
N GLY A 327 -27.97 -26.27 5.38
CA GLY A 327 -29.36 -26.75 5.41
C GLY A 327 -30.45 -25.74 5.80
N GLY A 328 -30.10 -24.49 6.11
CA GLY A 328 -31.05 -23.48 6.58
C GLY A 328 -31.58 -22.55 5.50
N GLY A 329 -32.46 -23.02 4.62
CA GLY A 329 -33.54 -22.20 4.03
C GLY A 329 -34.81 -22.42 4.87
N PRO A 330 -35.67 -21.41 5.08
CA PRO A 330 -36.39 -20.71 4.01
C PRO A 330 -36.05 -19.23 3.85
#